data_AF-A0A9D1HVP9-F1
#
_entry.id   AF-A0A9D1HVP9-F1
#
_cell.length_a   1.000
_cell.length_b   1.000
_cell.length_c   1.000
_cell.angle_alpha   90.00
_cell.angle_beta   90.00
_cell.angle_gamma   90.00
#
_symmetry.space_group_name_H-M   'P 1'
#
loop_
_entity.id
_entity.type
_entity.pdbx_description
1 polymer ?
#
loop_
_entity_poly.entity_id
_entity_poly.type
_entity_poly.pdbx_seq_one_letter_code
_entity_poly.pdbx_strand_id
1 'polypeptide(L)'
;MEVKKRRNKMRQKGFTLLELLAVIVILAIVALITVPLIMNTIEDAKEGAYEESVRGAIATASMDAARSKFQYENYVVKDGGVYRDDTKIDMKGGISGTGIIVIRKEEGVKVSIQNGEICAYKDFKDEHVTYEKRTCPE
;
A
#
# COMPACT_ATOMS: atom_id res chain seq x y z
N MET A 1 -32.08 -17.24 -73.16
CA MET A 1 -32.46 -17.39 -71.74
C MET A 1 -31.41 -16.67 -70.90
N GLU A 2 -31.74 -15.52 -70.31
CA GLU A 2 -30.85 -14.83 -69.35
C GLU A 2 -31.20 -15.24 -67.92
N VAL A 3 -30.21 -15.80 -67.21
CA VAL A 3 -30.33 -16.17 -65.81
C VAL A 3 -30.12 -14.91 -64.95
N LYS A 4 -31.21 -14.37 -64.40
CA LYS A 4 -31.20 -13.15 -63.57
C LYS A 4 -30.67 -13.48 -62.16
N LYS A 5 -29.38 -13.25 -61.91
CA LYS A 5 -28.70 -13.47 -60.62
C LYS A 5 -29.24 -12.51 -59.55
N ARG A 6 -29.97 -13.02 -58.55
CA ARG A 6 -30.43 -12.21 -57.40
C ARG A 6 -29.24 -11.88 -56.49
N ARG A 7 -28.86 -10.61 -56.42
CA ARG A 7 -27.87 -10.09 -55.44
C ARG A 7 -28.56 -10.00 -54.08
N ASN A 8 -28.17 -10.85 -53.14
CA ASN A 8 -28.64 -10.76 -51.76
C ASN A 8 -27.92 -9.59 -51.08
N LYS A 9 -28.61 -8.46 -50.91
CA LYS A 9 -28.06 -7.25 -50.29
C LYS A 9 -28.11 -7.42 -48.76
N MET A 10 -26.99 -7.74 -48.13
CA MET A 10 -26.92 -7.79 -46.67
C MET A 10 -27.23 -6.39 -46.12
N ARG A 11 -28.33 -6.25 -45.38
CA ARG A 11 -28.69 -5.01 -44.70
C ARG A 11 -27.70 -4.82 -43.55
N GLN A 12 -26.81 -3.85 -43.65
CA GLN A 12 -26.02 -3.42 -42.51
C GLN A 12 -26.96 -2.73 -41.52
N LYS A 13 -27.12 -3.32 -40.33
CA LYS A 13 -27.81 -2.67 -39.21
C LYS A 13 -26.80 -1.73 -38.56
N GLY A 14 -27.06 -0.43 -38.62
CA GLY A 14 -26.29 0.57 -37.88
C GLY A 14 -26.76 0.66 -36.43
N PHE A 15 -25.85 1.04 -35.53
CA PHE A 15 -26.17 1.39 -34.15
C PHE A 15 -27.04 2.65 -34.12
N THR A 16 -28.06 2.68 -33.26
CA THR A 16 -28.88 3.89 -33.07
C THR A 16 -28.29 4.79 -31.99
N LEU A 17 -28.47 6.11 -32.10
CA LEU A 17 -28.03 7.05 -31.08
C LEU A 17 -28.71 6.80 -29.72
N LEU A 18 -29.95 6.32 -29.74
CA LEU A 18 -30.71 5.98 -28.53
C LEU A 18 -30.07 4.83 -27.75
N GLU A 19 -29.62 3.79 -28.45
CA GLU A 19 -28.90 2.67 -27.82
C GLU A 19 -27.60 3.12 -27.19
N LEU A 20 -26.85 4.00 -27.87
CA LEU A 20 -25.61 4.57 -27.31
C LEU A 20 -25.89 5.43 -26.07
N LEU A 21 -26.95 6.25 -26.12
CA LEU A 21 -27.35 7.14 -25.04
C LEU A 21 -27.77 6.35 -23.78
N ALA A 22 -28.57 5.29 -23.96
CA ALA A 22 -29.01 4.46 -22.84
C ALA A 22 -27.81 3.82 -22.11
N VAL A 23 -26.81 3.36 -22.85
CA VAL A 23 -25.59 2.74 -22.28
C VAL A 23 -24.80 3.75 -21.46
N ILE A 24 -24.56 4.96 -21.98
CA ILE A 24 -23.76 5.96 -21.23
C ILE A 24 -24.47 6.43 -19.96
N VAL A 25 -25.80 6.52 -19.97
CA VAL A 25 -26.58 6.89 -18.76
C VAL A 25 -26.42 5.82 -17.68
N ILE A 26 -26.52 4.53 -18.05
CA ILE A 26 -26.33 3.44 -17.10
C ILE A 26 -24.90 3.44 -16.55
N LEU A 27 -23.89 3.60 -17.41
CA LEU A 27 -22.48 3.67 -16.99
C LEU A 27 -22.22 4.86 -16.06
N ALA A 28 -22.83 6.02 -16.32
CA ALA A 28 -22.68 7.20 -15.49
C ALA A 28 -23.24 6.98 -14.07
N ILE A 29 -24.41 6.34 -13.96
CA ILE A 29 -25.03 6.02 -12.64
C ILE A 29 -24.16 5.02 -11.87
N VAL A 30 -23.65 3.99 -12.53
CA VAL A 30 -22.75 3.01 -11.89
C VAL A 30 -21.46 3.69 -11.44
N ALA A 31 -20.83 4.50 -12.29
CA ALA A 31 -19.59 5.22 -11.98
C ALA A 31 -19.75 6.17 -10.78
N LEU A 32 -20.90 6.85 -10.66
CA LEU A 32 -21.18 7.77 -9.56
C LEU A 32 -21.07 7.08 -8.18
N ILE A 33 -21.54 5.84 -8.07
CA ILE A 33 -21.54 5.08 -6.81
C ILE A 33 -20.19 4.37 -6.61
N THR A 34 -19.60 3.82 -7.67
CA THR A 34 -18.40 2.99 -7.55
C THR A 34 -17.13 3.78 -7.23
N VAL A 35 -16.99 5.01 -7.75
CA VAL A 35 -15.80 5.83 -7.53
C VAL A 35 -15.49 6.08 -6.03
N PRO A 36 -16.41 6.61 -5.20
CA PRO A 36 -16.11 6.86 -3.79
C PRO A 36 -15.81 5.57 -3.01
N LEU A 37 -16.50 4.46 -3.33
CA LEU A 37 -16.25 3.15 -2.71
C LEU A 37 -14.82 2.67 -3.00
N ILE A 38 -14.40 2.73 -4.27
CA ILE A 38 -13.06 2.31 -4.68
C ILE A 38 -11.99 3.17 -3.98
N MET A 39 -12.20 4.48 -3.85
CA MET A 39 -11.25 5.37 -3.17
C MET A 39 -11.02 4.96 -1.71
N ASN A 40 -12.09 4.68 -0.95
CA ASN A 40 -11.96 4.22 0.44
C ASN A 40 -11.20 2.89 0.52
N THR A 41 -11.54 1.92 -0.34
CA THR A 41 -10.84 0.62 -0.34
C THR A 41 -9.36 0.73 -0.71
N ILE A 42 -8.99 1.70 -1.55
CA ILE A 42 -7.59 1.96 -1.90
C ILE A 42 -6.86 2.56 -0.70
N GLU A 43 -7.50 3.44 0.06
CA GLU A 43 -6.92 4.03 1.26
C GLU A 43 -6.69 2.95 2.33
N ASP A 44 -7.68 2.11 2.63
CA ASP A 44 -7.54 0.97 3.54
C ASP A 44 -6.42 0.02 3.11
N ALA A 45 -6.33 -0.27 1.81
CA ALA A 45 -5.28 -1.13 1.27
C ALA A 45 -3.88 -0.50 1.38
N LYS A 46 -3.77 0.83 1.23
CA LYS A 46 -2.51 1.56 1.42
C LYS A 46 -2.09 1.58 2.88
N GLU A 47 -3.03 1.81 3.80
CA GLU A 47 -2.78 1.77 5.24
C GLU A 47 -2.32 0.36 5.65
N GLY A 48 -3.05 -0.68 5.27
CA GLY A 48 -2.67 -2.06 5.55
C GLY A 48 -1.32 -2.48 4.94
N ALA A 49 -1.02 -2.02 3.72
CA ALA A 49 0.30 -2.25 3.11
C ALA A 49 1.42 -1.55 3.89
N TYR A 50 1.17 -0.34 4.40
CA TYR A 50 2.14 0.38 5.23
C TYR A 50 2.36 -0.32 6.57
N GLU A 51 1.30 -0.80 7.23
CA GLU A 51 1.42 -1.60 8.46
C GLU A 51 2.28 -2.85 8.24
N GLU A 52 2.07 -3.56 7.14
CA GLU A 52 2.84 -4.76 6.80
C GLU A 52 4.31 -4.41 6.50
N SER A 53 4.58 -3.30 5.80
CA SER A 53 5.93 -2.79 5.59
C SER A 53 6.64 -2.47 6.91
N VAL A 54 5.95 -1.84 7.87
CA VAL A 54 6.49 -1.55 9.20
C VAL A 54 6.79 -2.83 9.97
N ARG A 55 5.87 -3.82 9.94
CA ARG A 55 6.11 -5.14 10.54
C ARG A 55 7.33 -5.83 9.94
N GLY A 56 7.47 -5.76 8.61
CA GLY A 56 8.65 -6.27 7.90
C GLY A 56 9.94 -5.60 8.35
N ALA A 57 9.94 -4.27 8.49
CA ALA A 57 11.09 -3.51 8.97
C ALA A 57 11.49 -3.90 10.40
N ILE A 58 10.51 -4.02 11.31
CA ILE A 58 10.73 -4.47 12.70
C ILE A 58 11.29 -5.88 12.72
N ALA A 59 10.73 -6.79 11.93
CA ALA A 59 11.20 -8.17 11.84
C ALA A 59 12.65 -8.24 11.34
N THR A 60 12.99 -7.49 10.29
CA THR A 60 14.36 -7.40 9.77
C THR A 60 15.33 -6.86 10.82
N ALA A 61 15.00 -5.76 11.48
CA ALA A 61 15.81 -5.19 12.55
C ALA A 61 15.99 -6.19 13.72
N SER A 62 14.92 -6.87 14.13
CA SER A 62 14.95 -7.84 15.24
C SER A 62 15.79 -9.07 14.92
N MET A 63 15.69 -9.59 13.69
CA MET A 63 16.49 -10.73 13.25
C MET A 63 17.98 -10.37 13.17
N ASP A 64 18.29 -9.16 12.74
CA ASP A 64 19.66 -8.68 12.64
C ASP A 64 20.26 -8.36 14.02
N ALA A 65 19.49 -7.81 14.96
CA ALA A 65 19.90 -7.60 16.35
C ALA A 65 20.14 -8.93 17.08
N ALA A 66 19.31 -9.95 16.82
CA ALA A 66 19.50 -11.28 17.40
C ALA A 66 20.83 -11.93 16.97
N ARG A 67 21.34 -11.60 15.77
CA ARG A 67 22.62 -12.11 15.26
C ARG A 67 23.83 -11.41 15.87
N SER A 68 23.70 -10.13 16.17
CA SER A 68 24.82 -9.29 16.59
C SER A 68 25.19 -9.44 18.07
N LYS A 69 24.35 -10.10 18.89
CA LYS A 69 24.53 -10.35 20.34
C LYS A 69 24.66 -9.08 21.20
N PHE A 70 24.37 -7.91 20.65
CA PHE A 70 24.39 -6.66 21.41
C PHE A 70 23.17 -6.52 22.31
N GLN A 71 23.35 -5.77 23.39
CA GLN A 71 22.29 -5.44 24.35
C GLN A 71 21.38 -4.31 23.85
N TYR A 72 21.91 -3.48 22.95
CA TYR A 72 21.29 -2.30 22.40
C TYR A 72 21.68 -2.16 20.92
N GLU A 73 20.70 -1.94 20.06
CA GLU A 73 20.87 -1.69 18.63
C GLU A 73 19.96 -0.54 18.20
N ASN A 74 20.46 0.29 17.28
CA ASN A 74 19.70 1.37 16.67
C ASN A 74 19.69 1.21 15.16
N TYR A 75 18.51 1.25 14.58
CA TYR A 75 18.28 1.09 13.16
C TYR A 75 17.59 2.33 12.62
N VAL A 76 18.06 2.79 11.46
CA VAL A 76 17.44 3.89 10.74
C VAL A 76 16.59 3.34 9.62
N VAL A 77 15.33 3.78 9.55
CA VAL A 77 14.43 3.52 8.43
C VAL A 77 14.53 4.70 7.48
N LYS A 78 14.74 4.39 6.20
CA LYS A 78 14.67 5.36 5.09
C LYS A 78 13.85 4.72 3.97
N ASP A 79 13.44 5.53 3.00
CA ASP A 79 12.76 5.01 1.82
C ASP A 79 13.52 3.84 1.19
N GLY A 80 12.83 2.71 1.07
CA GLY A 80 13.35 1.48 0.49
C GLY A 80 14.06 0.53 1.45
N GLY A 81 14.21 0.82 2.75
CA GLY A 81 14.67 -0.21 3.70
C GLY A 81 15.17 0.25 5.08
N VAL A 82 15.77 -0.70 5.78
CA VAL A 82 16.31 -0.56 7.14
C VAL A 82 17.84 -0.58 7.10
N TYR A 83 18.48 0.26 7.91
CA TYR A 83 19.92 0.46 7.91
C TYR A 83 20.48 0.37 9.34
N ARG A 84 21.65 -0.27 9.49
CA ARG A 84 22.50 -0.20 10.69
C ARG A 84 23.84 0.43 10.27
N ASP A 85 24.28 1.49 10.94
CA ASP A 85 25.55 2.17 10.63
C ASP A 85 25.73 2.45 9.12
N ASP A 86 24.69 3.00 8.49
CA ASP A 86 24.58 3.26 7.04
C ASP A 86 24.64 2.03 6.10
N THR A 87 24.77 0.83 6.66
CA THR A 87 24.68 -0.42 5.91
C THR A 87 23.24 -0.88 5.82
N LYS A 88 22.73 -1.05 4.59
CA LYS A 88 21.38 -1.57 4.35
C LYS A 88 21.30 -3.05 4.73
N ILE A 89 20.27 -3.40 5.50
CA ILE A 89 19.98 -4.77 5.90
C ILE A 89 19.01 -5.39 4.89
N ASP A 90 19.20 -6.67 4.59
CA ASP A 90 18.30 -7.43 3.72
C ASP A 90 16.89 -7.48 4.33
N MET A 91 15.93 -6.90 3.62
CA MET A 91 14.54 -6.83 4.02
C MET A 91 13.68 -7.40 2.89
N LYS A 92 12.74 -8.28 3.24
CA LYS A 92 11.72 -8.71 2.29
C LYS A 92 10.74 -7.57 2.06
N GLY A 93 10.65 -7.11 0.81
CA GLY A 93 9.81 -5.98 0.44
C GLY A 93 10.49 -4.63 0.62
N GLY A 94 9.69 -3.58 0.72
CA GLY A 94 10.13 -2.20 0.88
C GLY A 94 9.30 -1.47 1.93
N ILE A 95 9.83 -0.37 2.45
CA ILE A 95 9.13 0.53 3.35
C ILE A 95 9.28 1.95 2.81
N SER A 96 8.22 2.73 2.87
CA SER A 96 8.21 4.15 2.56
C SER A 96 8.14 4.90 3.87
N GLY A 97 8.94 5.95 4.01
CA GLY A 97 9.02 6.74 5.23
C GLY A 97 10.39 6.72 5.89
N THR A 98 10.47 7.47 6.98
CA THR A 98 11.71 7.71 7.72
C THR A 98 11.47 7.54 9.21
N GLY A 99 12.49 7.08 9.92
CA GLY A 99 12.34 6.86 11.35
C GLY A 99 13.44 6.03 11.96
N ILE A 100 13.18 5.57 13.18
CA ILE A 100 14.10 4.76 13.96
C ILE A 100 13.40 3.54 14.55
N ILE A 101 14.15 2.44 14.63
CA ILE A 101 13.79 1.25 15.39
C ILE A 101 14.92 1.01 16.39
N VAL A 102 14.57 0.98 17.67
CA VAL A 102 15.54 0.75 18.74
C VAL A 102 15.21 -0.57 19.41
N ILE A 103 16.20 -1.44 19.52
CA ILE A 103 16.04 -2.76 20.12
C ILE A 103 16.92 -2.85 21.35
N ARG A 104 16.31 -3.23 22.47
CA ARG A 104 16.96 -3.47 23.75
C ARG A 104 16.64 -4.89 24.19
N LYS A 105 17.67 -5.66 24.54
CA LYS A 105 17.50 -7.08 24.88
C LYS A 105 16.50 -7.32 26.01
N GLU A 106 16.44 -6.42 26.99
CA GLU A 106 15.59 -6.55 28.18
C GLU A 106 14.29 -5.73 28.09
N GLU A 107 14.27 -4.63 27.33
CA GLU A 107 13.12 -3.72 27.24
C GLU A 107 12.27 -3.93 25.97
N GLY A 108 12.76 -4.72 25.00
CA GLY A 108 12.06 -5.02 23.76
C GLY A 108 12.34 -4.00 22.65
N VAL A 109 11.31 -3.69 21.86
CA VAL A 109 11.44 -2.87 20.64
C VAL A 109 10.66 -1.56 20.77
N LYS A 110 11.32 -0.44 20.50
CA LYS A 110 10.71 0.88 20.29
C LYS A 110 10.75 1.22 18.80
N VAL A 111 9.66 1.79 18.29
CA VAL A 111 9.47 2.12 16.87
C VAL A 111 8.94 3.54 16.77
N SER A 112 9.50 4.32 15.86
CA SER A 112 8.98 5.63 15.47
C SER A 112 9.26 5.82 13.99
N ILE A 113 8.27 5.59 13.12
CA ILE A 113 8.40 5.67 11.66
C ILE A 113 7.27 6.53 11.08
N GLN A 114 7.65 7.59 10.36
CA GLN A 114 6.73 8.52 9.70
C GLN A 114 6.73 8.28 8.19
N ASN A 115 5.55 8.11 7.59
CA ASN A 115 5.35 8.04 6.14
C ASN A 115 4.41 9.16 5.68
N GLY A 116 4.94 10.38 5.61
CA GLY A 116 4.19 11.59 5.28
C GLY A 116 3.15 11.92 6.35
N GLU A 117 1.98 11.28 6.26
CA GLU A 117 0.80 11.52 7.09
C GLU A 117 0.68 10.56 8.29
N ILE A 118 1.11 9.30 8.14
CA ILE A 118 0.91 8.26 9.16
C ILE A 118 2.18 8.07 9.98
N CYS A 119 2.02 8.12 11.29
CA CYS A 119 3.02 7.70 12.26
C CYS A 119 2.75 6.26 12.71
N ALA A 120 3.75 5.39 12.57
CA ALA A 120 3.81 4.10 13.24
C ALA A 120 4.69 4.24 14.50
N TYR A 121 4.05 4.19 15.67
CA TYR A 121 4.72 4.40 16.96
C TYR A 121 4.55 3.21 17.88
N LYS A 122 5.57 2.90 18.66
CA LYS A 122 5.54 1.92 19.74
C LYS A 122 6.63 2.26 20.74
N ASP A 123 6.31 2.42 22.02
CA ASP A 123 7.32 2.48 23.07
C ASP A 123 7.72 1.07 23.54
N PHE A 124 8.78 0.95 24.33
CA PHE A 124 9.24 -0.31 24.91
C PHE A 124 8.15 -0.97 25.77
N LYS A 125 7.33 -0.16 26.44
CA LYS A 125 6.25 -0.62 27.32
C LYS A 125 4.98 -1.03 26.58
N ASP A 126 4.83 -0.63 25.32
CA ASP A 126 3.63 -0.91 24.54
C ASP A 126 3.69 -2.32 23.93
N GLU A 127 2.56 -3.02 23.90
CA GLU A 127 2.47 -4.36 23.32
C GLU A 127 2.42 -4.33 21.79
N HIS A 128 1.78 -3.31 21.22
CA HIS A 128 1.51 -3.21 19.79
C HIS A 128 1.97 -1.87 19.22
N VAL A 129 2.23 -1.85 17.91
CA VAL A 129 2.48 -0.61 17.16
C VAL A 129 1.14 0.07 16.92
N THR A 130 1.06 1.36 17.26
CA THR A 130 -0.08 2.22 16.95
C THR A 130 0.17 2.96 15.65
N TYR A 131 -0.88 3.08 14.82
CA TYR A 131 -0.83 3.81 13.56
C TYR A 131 -1.80 4.98 13.65
N GLU A 132 -1.28 6.20 13.57
CA GLU A 132 -2.08 7.41 13.74
C GLU A 132 -1.70 8.46 12.70
N LYS A 133 -2.69 9.18 12.15
CA LYS A 133 -2.51 10.29 11.19
C LYS A 133 -1.99 11.55 11.91
N ARG A 134 -0.76 11.49 12.40
CA ARG A 134 -0.07 12.57 13.10
C ARG A 134 1.43 12.45 12.89
N THR A 135 2.16 13.46 13.34
CA THR A 135 3.62 13.37 13.45
C THR A 135 3.99 12.46 14.62
N CYS A 136 4.95 11.58 14.41
CA CYS A 136 5.49 10.77 15.49
C CYS A 136 6.06 11.63 16.63
N PRO A 137 5.86 11.20 17.88
CA PRO A 137 6.50 11.86 19.02
C PRO A 137 8.02 11.63 18.96
N GLU A 138 8.77 12.61 19.48
CA GLU A 138 10.24 12.58 19.57
C GLU A 138 10.75 11.62 20.65
#